data_AF-A0A1R1BAV9-F1
#
_entry.id   AF-A0A1R1BAV9-F1
#
_cell.length_a   1.000
_cell.length_b   1.000
_cell.length_c   1.000
_cell.angle_alpha   90.00
_cell.angle_beta   90.00
_cell.angle_gamma   90.00
#
_symmetry.space_group_name_H-M   'P 1'
#
loop_
_entity.id
_entity.type
_entity.pdbx_description
1 polymer ?
#
loop_
_entity_poly.entity_id
_entity_poly.type
_entity_poly.pdbx_seq_one_letter_code
_entity_poly.pdbx_strand_id
1 'polypeptide(L)'
;MTDLLNTDYTHLILWFPCFLKANRSQVQEWYRSIVPILIATGGRWKTQRLKLAIDGINEQSRKRCRVLLQQPQPEVIMELNTTFLEMVFAEVPEGEDPFAPSAHVLEWLQRRANWG
;
A
#
# COMPACT_ATOMS: atom_id res chain seq x y z
N MET A 1 3.85 -21.55 6.05
CA MET A 1 3.15 -20.46 6.76
C MET A 1 2.79 -20.86 8.19
N THR A 2 2.47 -22.13 8.43
CA THR A 2 2.19 -22.71 9.75
C THR A 2 3.31 -22.46 10.77
N ASP A 3 4.59 -22.53 10.40
CA ASP A 3 5.69 -22.30 11.35
C ASP A 3 5.89 -20.83 11.76
N LEU A 4 5.55 -19.87 10.89
CA LEU A 4 5.63 -18.43 11.19
C LEU A 4 4.48 -17.93 12.09
N LEU A 5 3.37 -18.66 12.11
CA LEU A 5 2.24 -18.39 13.00
C LEU A 5 2.46 -18.96 14.40
N ASN A 6 3.47 -19.81 14.59
CA ASN A 6 3.85 -20.43 15.87
C ASN A 6 4.98 -19.69 16.58
N THR A 7 5.40 -18.53 16.08
CA THR A 7 6.49 -17.71 16.61
C THR A 7 5.95 -16.44 17.26
N ASP A 8 6.66 -15.92 18.29
CA ASP A 8 6.32 -14.71 19.07
C ASP A 8 6.40 -13.38 18.29
N TYR A 9 6.29 -13.41 16.96
CA TYR A 9 6.26 -12.20 16.16
C TYR A 9 4.90 -11.52 16.32
N THR A 10 4.93 -10.24 16.69
CA THR A 10 3.70 -9.43 16.78
C THR A 10 3.13 -9.09 15.40
N HIS A 11 3.98 -9.06 14.37
CA HIS A 11 3.61 -8.69 13.00
C HIS A 11 4.43 -9.50 11.98
N LEU A 12 3.80 -9.87 10.87
CA LEU A 12 4.44 -10.52 9.72
C LEU A 12 4.27 -9.64 8.48
N ILE A 13 5.38 -9.32 7.80
CA ILE A 13 5.37 -8.56 6.56
C ILE A 13 5.59 -9.52 5.39
N LEU A 14 4.62 -9.58 4.48
CA LEU A 14 4.71 -10.33 3.24
C LEU A 14 4.96 -9.37 2.08
N TRP A 15 6.11 -9.50 1.43
CA TRP A 15 6.48 -8.67 0.29
C TRP A 15 6.33 -9.43 -1.02
N PHE A 16 5.49 -8.92 -1.91
CA PHE A 16 5.22 -9.53 -3.21
C PHE A 16 5.77 -8.67 -4.34
N PRO A 17 6.08 -9.27 -5.50
CA PRO A 17 6.37 -8.52 -6.72
C PRO A 17 5.11 -7.74 -7.18
N CYS A 18 5.23 -7.02 -8.30
CA CYS A 18 4.12 -6.26 -8.89
C CYS A 18 2.80 -7.05 -8.89
N PHE A 19 1.73 -6.48 -8.33
CA PHE A 19 0.42 -7.12 -8.17
C PHE A 19 -0.12 -7.71 -9.48
N LEU A 20 0.03 -6.98 -10.60
CA LEU A 20 -0.39 -7.43 -11.93
C LEU A 20 0.41 -8.62 -12.48
N LYS A 21 1.55 -8.95 -11.87
CA LYS A 21 2.43 -10.07 -12.23
C LYS A 21 2.44 -11.16 -11.15
N ALA A 22 1.74 -10.96 -10.05
CA ALA A 22 1.71 -11.91 -8.95
C ALA A 22 0.96 -13.17 -9.37
N ASN A 23 1.48 -14.34 -8.99
CA ASN A 23 0.77 -15.59 -9.22
C ASN A 23 -0.46 -15.69 -8.30
N ARG A 24 -1.36 -16.63 -8.62
CA ARG A 24 -2.62 -16.80 -7.87
C ARG A 24 -2.41 -17.01 -6.37
N SER A 25 -1.39 -17.75 -5.96
CA SER A 25 -1.10 -18.00 -4.55
C SER A 25 -0.65 -16.72 -3.84
N GLN A 26 0.23 -15.93 -4.46
CA GLN A 26 0.68 -14.64 -3.91
C GLN A 26 -0.48 -13.66 -3.75
N VAL A 27 -1.37 -13.59 -4.73
CA VAL A 27 -2.57 -12.74 -4.67
C VAL A 27 -3.49 -13.20 -3.53
N GLN A 28 -3.67 -14.51 -3.35
CA GLN A 28 -4.46 -15.05 -2.24
C GLN A 28 -3.86 -14.72 -0.87
N GLU A 29 -2.55 -14.83 -0.72
CA GLU A 29 -1.87 -14.45 0.53
C GLU A 29 -1.97 -12.94 0.78
N TRP A 30 -1.83 -12.13 -0.25
CA TRP A 30 -2.07 -10.69 -0.15
C TRP A 30 -3.50 -10.39 0.30
N TYR A 31 -4.51 -11.07 -0.25
CA TYR A 31 -5.90 -10.91 0.20
C TYR A 31 -6.14 -11.36 1.64
N ARG A 32 -5.39 -12.34 2.14
CA ARG A 32 -5.49 -12.85 3.52
C ARG A 32 -4.77 -11.97 4.54
N SER A 33 -3.93 -11.03 4.09
CA SER A 33 -3.29 -10.09 4.99
C SER A 33 -4.31 -9.20 5.71
N ILE A 34 -3.99 -8.86 6.96
CA ILE A 34 -4.82 -7.97 7.80
C ILE A 34 -4.87 -6.58 7.14
N VAL A 35 -3.69 -6.07 6.77
CA VAL A 35 -3.53 -4.77 6.10
C VAL A 35 -2.88 -5.00 4.73
N PRO A 36 -3.69 -5.18 3.66
CA PRO A 36 -3.13 -5.22 2.32
C PRO A 36 -2.60 -3.85 1.90
N ILE A 37 -1.36 -3.81 1.43
CA ILE A 37 -0.71 -2.57 0.98
C ILE A 37 -0.34 -2.70 -0.50
N LEU A 38 -0.69 -1.70 -1.30
CA LEU A 38 -0.14 -1.48 -2.63
C LEU A 38 0.85 -0.32 -2.59
N ILE A 39 1.99 -0.50 -3.25
CA ILE A 39 3.00 0.55 -3.41
C ILE A 39 3.10 0.88 -4.89
N ALA A 40 2.95 2.15 -5.23
CA ALA A 40 3.02 2.63 -6.60
C ALA A 40 3.73 3.98 -6.64
N THR A 41 4.31 4.33 -7.79
CA THR A 41 4.77 5.70 -8.03
C THR A 41 3.59 6.54 -8.52
N GLY A 42 3.35 7.71 -7.94
CA GLY A 42 2.19 8.54 -8.27
C GLY A 42 2.38 9.45 -9.50
N GLY A 43 3.16 9.02 -10.49
CA GLY A 43 3.31 9.72 -11.76
C GLY A 43 2.14 9.41 -12.72
N ARG A 44 1.65 10.42 -13.45
CA ARG A 44 0.48 10.31 -14.34
C ARG A 44 0.59 9.25 -15.44
N TRP A 45 1.81 8.95 -15.90
CA TRP A 45 2.03 7.90 -16.92
C TRP A 45 1.84 6.46 -16.37
N LYS A 46 1.75 6.30 -15.04
CA LYS A 46 1.55 5.01 -14.36
C LYS A 46 0.19 4.87 -13.70
N THR A 47 -0.62 5.93 -13.59
CA THR A 47 -1.95 5.86 -12.95
C THR A 47 -2.86 4.85 -13.61
N GLN A 48 -2.80 4.67 -14.93
CA GLN A 48 -3.62 3.66 -15.61
C GLN A 48 -3.32 2.24 -15.11
N ARG A 49 -2.05 1.90 -14.88
CA ARG A 49 -1.67 0.58 -14.34
C ARG A 49 -2.10 0.41 -12.88
N LEU A 50 -2.02 1.47 -12.09
CA LEU A 50 -2.52 1.47 -10.72
C LEU A 50 -4.04 1.25 -10.69
N LYS A 51 -4.79 1.98 -11.53
CA LYS A 51 -6.24 1.80 -11.69
C LYS A 51 -6.60 0.37 -12.06
N LEU A 52 -5.94 -0.20 -13.07
CA LEU A 52 -6.14 -1.61 -13.46
C LEU A 52 -5.86 -2.59 -12.31
N ALA A 53 -4.84 -2.32 -11.49
CA ALA A 53 -4.58 -3.13 -10.30
C ALA A 53 -5.68 -2.99 -9.25
N ILE A 54 -6.15 -1.78 -8.99
CA ILE A 54 -7.24 -1.48 -8.04
C ILE A 54 -8.56 -2.10 -8.50
N ASP A 55 -8.90 -2.00 -9.78
CA ASP A 55 -10.12 -2.58 -10.35
C ASP A 55 -10.14 -4.11 -10.27
N GLY A 56 -8.96 -4.74 -10.29
CA GLY A 56 -8.80 -6.18 -10.05
C GLY A 56 -9.01 -6.61 -8.59
N ILE A 57 -9.14 -5.66 -7.66
CA ILE A 57 -9.37 -5.92 -6.24
C ILE A 57 -10.87 -5.92 -5.95
N ASN A 58 -11.34 -7.00 -5.30
CA ASN A 58 -12.73 -7.05 -4.84
C ASN A 58 -13.04 -5.90 -3.85
N GLU A 59 -14.29 -5.44 -3.84
CA GLU A 59 -14.70 -4.26 -3.08
C GLU A 59 -14.37 -4.35 -1.59
N GLN A 60 -14.60 -5.51 -0.96
CA GLN A 60 -14.32 -5.71 0.47
C GLN A 60 -12.83 -5.55 0.78
N SER A 61 -11.96 -5.96 -0.14
CA SER A 61 -10.52 -5.85 0.02
C SER A 61 -10.02 -4.45 -0.26
N ARG A 62 -10.68 -3.68 -1.14
CA ARG A 62 -10.37 -2.25 -1.37
C ARG A 62 -10.54 -1.40 -0.11
N LYS A 63 -11.61 -1.60 0.65
CA LYS A 63 -11.89 -0.85 1.91
C LYS A 63 -10.78 -0.99 2.97
N ARG A 64 -10.14 -2.16 3.05
CA ARG A 64 -9.01 -2.41 3.97
C ARG A 64 -7.65 -2.17 3.34
N CYS A 65 -7.57 -2.05 2.01
CA CYS A 65 -6.33 -1.78 1.32
C CYS A 65 -5.84 -0.36 1.59
N ARG A 66 -4.53 -0.20 1.68
CA ARG A 66 -3.85 1.10 1.72
C ARG A 66 -2.96 1.24 0.50
N VAL A 67 -2.97 2.40 -0.14
CA VAL A 67 -2.12 2.67 -1.30
C VAL A 67 -1.08 3.71 -0.92
N LEU A 68 0.19 3.31 -0.98
CA LEU A 68 1.34 4.17 -0.75
C LEU A 68 1.85 4.66 -2.10
N LEU A 69 1.88 5.98 -2.27
CA LEU A 69 2.32 6.66 -3.48
C LEU A 69 3.71 7.26 -3.27
N GLN A 70 4.68 6.83 -4.05
CA GLN A 70 6.00 7.43 -4.12
C GLN A 70 5.97 8.60 -5.10
N GLN A 71 6.42 9.78 -4.67
CA GLN A 71 6.51 11.00 -5.50
C GLN A 71 5.22 11.28 -6.32
N PRO A 72 4.05 11.36 -5.67
CA PRO A 72 2.81 11.61 -6.39
C PRO A 72 2.74 13.02 -6.95
N GLN A 73 2.24 13.13 -8.18
CA GLN A 73 1.80 14.42 -8.70
C GLN A 73 0.45 14.80 -8.05
N PRO A 74 0.22 16.06 -7.66
CA PRO A 74 -1.01 16.48 -6.98
C PRO A 74 -2.30 16.10 -7.73
N GLU A 75 -2.30 16.21 -9.06
CA GLU A 75 -3.43 15.83 -9.90
C GLU A 75 -3.75 14.33 -9.84
N VAL A 76 -2.73 13.49 -9.64
CA VAL A 76 -2.91 12.04 -9.51
C VAL A 76 -3.57 11.68 -8.18
N ILE A 77 -3.17 12.33 -7.08
CA ILE A 77 -3.81 12.12 -5.77
C ILE A 77 -5.28 12.54 -5.84
N MET A 78 -5.55 13.71 -6.43
CA MET A 78 -6.91 14.22 -6.58
C MET A 78 -7.78 13.27 -7.44
N GLU A 79 -7.26 12.77 -8.55
CA GLU A 79 -7.94 11.80 -9.40
C GLU A 79 -8.22 10.48 -8.66
N LEU A 80 -7.26 9.95 -7.91
CA LEU A 80 -7.43 8.70 -7.16
C LEU A 80 -8.45 8.84 -6.04
N ASN A 81 -8.39 9.93 -5.26
CA ASN A 81 -9.33 10.20 -4.17
C ASN A 81 -10.76 10.45 -4.68
N THR A 82 -10.94 10.98 -5.90
CA THR A 82 -12.27 11.17 -6.49
C THR A 82 -12.81 9.91 -7.16
N THR A 83 -11.93 9.00 -7.60
CA THR A 83 -12.32 7.75 -8.28
C THR A 83 -12.61 6.62 -7.27
N PHE A 84 -11.81 6.49 -6.22
CA PHE A 84 -11.88 5.38 -5.25
C PHE A 84 -12.10 5.91 -3.84
N LEU A 85 -13.32 6.38 -3.56
CA LEU A 85 -13.71 7.04 -2.31
C LEU A 85 -13.56 6.14 -1.08
N GLU A 86 -13.58 4.82 -1.27
CA GLU A 86 -13.46 3.83 -0.21
C GLU A 86 -12.01 3.50 0.17
N MET A 87 -11.04 4.00 -0.60
CA MET A 87 -9.62 3.67 -0.44
C MET A 87 -8.85 4.82 0.20
N VAL A 88 -7.78 4.46 0.91
CA VAL A 88 -6.87 5.43 1.52
C VAL A 88 -5.58 5.48 0.70
N PHE A 89 -5.28 6.66 0.17
CA PHE A 89 -4.03 6.97 -0.52
C PHE A 89 -3.15 7.83 0.38
N ALA A 90 -1.87 7.48 0.53
CA ALA A 90 -0.90 8.37 1.16
C ALA A 90 0.37 8.48 0.33
N GLU A 91 0.88 9.69 0.29
CA GLU A 91 2.23 9.97 -0.18
C GLU A 91 3.27 9.47 0.82
N VAL A 92 4.30 8.78 0.32
CA VAL A 92 5.49 8.40 1.10
C VAL A 92 6.49 9.56 1.05
N PRO A 93 7.01 10.03 2.20
CA PRO A 93 8.05 11.07 2.23
C PRO A 93 9.27 10.66 1.41
N GLU A 94 9.80 11.58 0.60
CA GLU A 94 10.91 11.30 -0.32
C GLU A 94 12.28 11.39 0.38
N GLY A 95 13.22 10.54 -0.05
CA GLY A 95 14.66 10.82 0.08
C GLY A 95 15.26 10.71 1.49
N GLU A 96 14.53 10.12 2.43
CA GLU A 96 14.94 10.04 3.83
C GLU A 96 15.70 8.75 4.12
N ASP A 97 16.78 8.86 4.90
CA ASP A 97 17.54 7.70 5.35
C ASP A 97 16.68 6.89 6.34
N PRO A 98 16.35 5.62 6.04
CA PRO A 98 15.54 4.80 6.93
C PRO A 98 16.21 4.55 8.29
N PHE A 99 17.53 4.73 8.40
CA PHE A 99 18.28 4.59 9.64
C PHE A 99 18.44 5.92 10.41
N ALA A 100 18.10 7.04 9.79
CA ALA A 100 18.14 8.37 10.39
C ALA A 100 16.94 9.23 9.90
N PRO A 101 15.70 8.84 10.22
CA PRO A 101 14.51 9.51 9.72
C PRO A 101 14.39 10.92 10.29
N SER A 102 14.04 11.90 9.45
CA SER A 102 13.72 13.24 9.95
C SER A 102 12.47 13.26 10.83
N ALA A 103 12.31 14.33 11.60
CA ALA A 103 11.12 14.57 12.43
C ALA A 103 9.82 14.55 11.59
N HIS A 104 9.89 14.99 10.33
CA HIS A 104 8.74 14.96 9.42
C HIS A 104 8.29 13.53 9.12
N VAL A 105 9.23 12.61 8.88
CA VAL A 105 8.93 11.18 8.66
C VAL A 105 8.34 10.55 9.91
N LEU A 106 8.89 10.85 11.08
CA LEU A 106 8.37 10.34 12.35
C LEU A 106 6.92 10.81 12.59
N GLU A 107 6.62 12.08 12.34
CA GLU A 107 5.27 12.61 12.42
C GLU A 107 4.34 11.95 11.40
N TRP A 108 4.81 11.75 10.17
CA TRP A 108 4.07 11.06 9.12
C TRP A 108 3.70 9.63 9.51
N LEU A 109 4.62 8.91 10.17
CA LEU A 109 4.42 7.56 10.69
C LEU A 109 3.41 7.55 11.84
N GLN A 110 3.53 8.48 12.80
CA GLN A 110 2.60 8.59 13.93
C GLN A 110 1.16 8.80 13.49
N ARG A 111 0.93 9.68 12.49
CA ARG A 111 -0.41 9.93 11.93
C ARG A 111 -1.02 8.69 11.25
N ARG A 112 -0.20 7.67 10.96
CA ARG A 112 -0.59 6.45 10.23
C ARG A 112 -0.44 5.17 11.06
N ALA A 113 -0.08 5.29 12.35
CA ALA A 113 0.01 4.15 13.26
C ALA A 113 -1.33 3.41 13.41
N ASN A 114 -2.45 4.10 13.20
CA ASN A 114 -3.81 3.55 13.26
C ASN A 114 -4.31 2.99 11.92
N TRP A 115 -3.41 2.71 10.96
CA TRP A 115 -3.78 2.09 9.69
C TRP A 115 -3.95 0.56 9.79
N GLY A 116 -3.63 0.00 10.96
CA GLY A 116 -3.89 -1.39 11.36
C GLY A 116 -5.34 -1.67 11.71
#